data_AF-A1WV23-F1
#
_entry.id   AF-A1WV23-F1
#
_cell.length_a   1.000
_cell.length_b   1.000
_cell.length_c   1.000
_cell.angle_alpha   90.00
_cell.angle_beta   90.00
_cell.angle_gamma   90.00
#
_symmetry.space_group_name_H-M   'P 1'
#
loop_
_entity.id
_entity.type
_entity.pdbx_description
1 polymer ?
#
loop_
_entity_poly.entity_id
_entity_poly.type
_entity_poly.pdbx_seq_one_letter_code
_entity_poly.pdbx_strand_id
1 'polypeptide(L)'
;MLGMETADHPANPHDALVKALLEAPERAAVVLREKLSLIECIDADEELLELQRHFGYQVRHLRPDEPDASYSQDPAVRAVLRALAWSCVQELSREDLVHLLRDLPPGHPLEKPLLVYIARTYGSIAEADVRYALEQTRPIEQAEELTMTVAEEWIQRGRQQGWQEGRQEGLQEAETRALLQQIELKFGQATKEAHRQRVEQGTPEELERWLRRIITANRVDDLFDD
;
A
#
# COMPACT_ATOMS: atom_id res chain seq x y z
N MET A 1 14.26 1.02 -30.50
CA MET A 1 13.69 -0.13 -29.80
C MET A 1 14.00 0.09 -28.32
N LEU A 2 13.24 0.97 -27.69
CA LEU A 2 13.45 1.36 -26.29
C LEU A 2 12.90 0.25 -25.42
N GLY A 3 13.77 -0.32 -24.58
CA GLY A 3 13.40 -1.29 -23.57
C GLY A 3 12.39 -0.66 -22.63
N MET A 4 11.16 -1.15 -22.66
CA MET A 4 10.26 -1.04 -21.53
C MET A 4 10.78 -2.01 -20.49
N GLU A 5 11.74 -1.55 -19.69
CA GLU A 5 11.98 -2.09 -18.37
C GLU A 5 10.63 -2.00 -17.65
N THR A 6 10.00 -3.15 -17.46
CA THR A 6 8.77 -3.26 -16.68
C THR A 6 9.10 -2.70 -15.30
N ALA A 7 8.59 -1.50 -15.01
CA ALA A 7 8.66 -0.92 -13.69
C ALA A 7 8.10 -1.95 -12.71
N ASP A 8 8.98 -2.56 -11.91
CA ASP A 8 8.65 -3.44 -10.80
C ASP A 8 7.86 -2.57 -9.80
N HIS A 9 6.55 -2.49 -9.98
CA HIS A 9 5.66 -1.94 -8.98
C HIS A 9 5.73 -2.89 -7.78
N PRO A 10 6.16 -2.47 -6.58
CA PRO A 10 5.78 -3.22 -5.39
C PRO A 10 4.28 -2.96 -5.16
N ALA A 11 3.41 -3.65 -5.91
CA ALA A 11 1.99 -3.30 -6.04
C ALA A 11 1.14 -3.55 -4.79
N ASN A 12 1.72 -4.12 -3.73
CA ASN A 12 1.03 -4.34 -2.47
C ASN A 12 2.07 -4.49 -1.33
N PRO A 13 1.96 -3.73 -0.21
CA PRO A 13 2.87 -3.89 0.92
C PRO A 13 2.84 -5.33 1.48
N HIS A 14 1.70 -6.03 1.44
CA HIS A 14 1.60 -7.43 1.86
C HIS A 14 2.49 -8.34 1.00
N ASP A 15 2.42 -8.19 -0.34
CA ASP A 15 3.19 -9.02 -1.27
C ASP A 15 4.69 -8.79 -1.12
N ALA A 16 5.11 -7.54 -0.90
CA ALA A 16 6.51 -7.21 -0.67
C ALA A 16 7.06 -7.87 0.61
N LEU A 17 6.28 -7.87 1.71
CA LEU A 17 6.67 -8.52 2.95
C LEU A 17 6.72 -10.06 2.81
N VAL A 18 5.73 -10.64 2.13
CA VAL A 18 5.69 -12.09 1.87
C VAL A 18 6.86 -12.51 0.96
N LYS A 19 7.19 -11.71 -0.07
CA LYS A 19 8.35 -11.96 -0.92
C LYS A 19 9.64 -11.96 -0.09
N ALA A 20 9.86 -10.95 0.75
CA ALA A 20 11.03 -10.89 1.63
C ALA A 20 11.11 -12.09 2.59
N LEU A 21 9.97 -12.56 3.09
CA LEU A 21 9.90 -13.77 3.92
C LEU A 21 10.41 -15.00 3.14
N LEU A 22 9.94 -15.18 1.89
CA LEU A 22 10.22 -16.33 1.04
C LEU A 22 11.55 -16.27 0.29
N GLU A 23 12.24 -15.12 0.27
CA GLU A 23 13.50 -14.94 -0.46
C GLU A 23 14.64 -15.85 0.02
N ALA A 24 14.63 -16.28 1.28
CA ALA A 24 15.62 -17.25 1.78
C ALA A 24 15.05 -18.67 1.78
N PRO A 25 15.75 -19.66 1.22
CA PRO A 25 15.26 -21.04 1.11
C PRO A 25 14.99 -21.67 2.47
N GLU A 26 15.74 -21.31 3.51
CA GLU A 26 15.53 -21.80 4.88
C GLU A 26 14.20 -21.31 5.48
N ARG A 27 13.90 -20.01 5.33
CA ARG A 27 12.63 -19.43 5.81
C ARG A 27 11.45 -19.90 4.98
N ALA A 28 11.61 -19.96 3.66
CA ALA A 28 10.62 -20.52 2.77
C ALA A 28 10.31 -21.98 3.16
N ALA A 29 11.33 -22.79 3.46
CA ALA A 29 11.14 -24.16 3.90
C ALA A 29 10.38 -24.25 5.24
N VAL A 30 10.58 -23.33 6.19
CA VAL A 30 9.79 -23.29 7.44
C VAL A 30 8.32 -23.01 7.15
N VAL A 31 8.01 -21.96 6.40
CA VAL A 31 6.64 -21.61 6.01
C VAL A 31 5.98 -22.79 5.29
N LEU A 32 6.70 -23.40 4.35
CA LEU A 32 6.22 -24.54 3.60
C LEU A 32 6.08 -25.80 4.48
N ARG A 33 6.95 -26.07 5.46
CA ARG A 33 6.86 -27.26 6.34
C ARG A 33 5.76 -27.18 7.39
N GLU A 34 5.50 -25.99 7.92
CA GLU A 34 4.50 -25.80 8.94
C GLU A 34 3.09 -25.64 8.38
N LYS A 35 2.99 -25.26 7.10
CA LYS A 35 1.71 -24.97 6.43
C LYS A 35 1.38 -25.90 5.28
N LEU A 36 2.38 -26.58 4.72
CA LEU A 36 2.17 -27.80 3.94
C LEU A 36 2.63 -28.93 4.85
N SER A 37 1.75 -29.90 5.07
CA SER A 37 2.11 -31.19 5.66
C SER A 37 3.17 -31.86 4.78
N LEU A 38 4.44 -31.51 4.95
CA LEU A 38 5.52 -32.07 4.13
C LEU A 38 5.60 -33.60 4.30
N ILE A 39 5.12 -34.15 5.41
CA ILE A 39 4.94 -35.59 5.65
C ILE A 39 3.83 -36.23 4.79
N GLU A 40 2.82 -35.47 4.31
CA GLU A 40 1.88 -35.95 3.28
C GLU A 40 2.48 -35.83 1.86
N CYS A 41 3.58 -35.10 1.68
CA CYS A 41 4.27 -34.96 0.39
C CYS A 41 5.45 -35.93 0.19
N ILE A 42 6.03 -36.50 1.25
CA ILE A 42 7.19 -37.40 1.13
C ILE A 42 6.74 -38.84 0.86
N ASP A 43 5.53 -39.22 1.28
CA ASP A 43 4.91 -40.55 1.08
C ASP A 43 3.67 -40.48 0.17
N ALA A 44 3.66 -39.49 -0.73
CA ALA A 44 2.61 -39.33 -1.72
C ALA A 44 2.63 -40.49 -2.73
N ASP A 45 1.62 -41.38 -2.67
CA ASP A 45 1.30 -42.35 -3.74
C ASP A 45 1.27 -41.62 -5.10
N GLU A 46 1.46 -42.35 -6.21
CA GLU A 46 1.51 -41.79 -7.58
C GLU A 46 0.34 -40.83 -7.91
N GLU A 47 -0.80 -40.96 -7.23
CA GLU A 47 -1.98 -40.09 -7.33
C GLU A 47 -1.77 -38.67 -6.73
N LEU A 48 -0.94 -38.49 -5.69
CA LEU A 48 -0.64 -37.18 -5.08
C LEU A 48 0.37 -36.37 -5.91
N LEU A 49 1.24 -37.05 -6.67
CA LEU A 49 2.10 -36.44 -7.69
C LEU A 49 1.31 -35.80 -8.82
N GLU A 50 0.12 -36.33 -9.14
CA GLU A 50 -0.80 -35.67 -10.06
C GLU A 50 -1.35 -34.38 -9.46
N LEU A 51 -1.80 -34.34 -8.20
CA LEU A 51 -2.28 -33.11 -7.55
C LEU A 51 -1.24 -31.97 -7.51
N GLN A 52 0.06 -32.29 -7.42
CA GLN A 52 1.16 -31.31 -7.52
C GLN A 52 1.23 -30.60 -8.89
N ARG A 53 0.73 -31.22 -9.96
CA ARG A 53 0.60 -30.59 -11.30
C ARG A 53 -0.62 -29.66 -11.44
N HIS A 54 -1.54 -29.66 -10.47
CA HIS A 54 -2.82 -28.93 -10.56
C HIS A 54 -2.86 -27.59 -9.80
N PHE A 55 -1.73 -27.10 -9.25
CA PHE A 55 -1.67 -25.85 -8.49
C PHE A 55 -2.69 -25.77 -7.33
N GLY A 56 -2.84 -26.85 -6.55
CA GLY A 56 -3.62 -26.80 -5.32
C GLY A 56 -2.99 -25.84 -4.31
N TYR A 57 -3.73 -24.85 -3.82
CA TYR A 57 -3.30 -23.93 -2.77
C TYR A 57 -4.17 -24.13 -1.53
N GLN A 58 -3.55 -24.14 -0.34
CA GLN A 58 -4.28 -24.03 0.91
C GLN A 58 -4.41 -22.56 1.29
N VAL A 59 -5.64 -22.07 1.39
CA VAL A 59 -5.91 -20.72 1.92
C VAL A 59 -5.96 -20.81 3.44
N ARG A 60 -4.95 -20.23 4.11
CA ARG A 60 -5.02 -20.00 5.55
C ARG A 60 -5.54 -18.60 5.81
N HIS A 61 -6.66 -18.50 6.52
CA HIS A 61 -7.12 -17.24 7.06
C HIS A 61 -6.28 -16.86 8.29
N LEU A 62 -5.55 -15.76 8.21
CA LEU A 62 -4.83 -15.20 9.37
C LEU A 62 -5.81 -14.39 10.20
N ARG A 63 -5.97 -14.74 11.48
CA ARG A 63 -6.86 -14.02 12.41
C ARG A 63 -6.05 -13.16 13.36
N PRO A 64 -6.44 -11.92 13.68
CA PRO A 64 -5.68 -11.08 14.61
C PRO A 64 -5.77 -11.52 16.08
N ASP A 65 -6.82 -12.27 16.43
CA ASP A 65 -7.13 -12.74 17.78
C ASP A 65 -6.59 -14.14 18.10
N GLU A 66 -5.95 -14.81 17.14
CA GLU A 66 -5.38 -16.14 17.38
C GLU A 66 -4.06 -16.08 18.17
N PRO A 67 -3.71 -17.13 18.93
CA PRO A 67 -2.48 -17.15 19.71
C PRO A 67 -1.27 -17.26 18.80
N ASP A 68 -0.17 -16.67 19.24
CA ASP A 68 1.10 -16.58 18.50
C ASP A 68 1.66 -17.93 18.04
N ALA A 69 1.55 -18.95 18.89
CA ALA A 69 1.96 -20.32 18.58
C ALA A 69 1.20 -20.96 17.40
N SER A 70 0.03 -20.41 17.02
CA SER A 70 -0.70 -20.89 15.85
C SER A 70 -0.11 -20.37 14.54
N TYR A 71 0.60 -19.24 14.54
CA TYR A 71 1.22 -18.70 13.31
C TYR A 71 2.38 -19.56 12.87
N SER A 72 3.39 -19.71 13.73
CA SER A 72 4.63 -20.46 13.46
C SER A 72 5.39 -20.71 14.75
N GLN A 73 6.13 -21.82 14.82
CA GLN A 73 7.09 -22.05 15.90
C GLN A 73 8.36 -21.22 15.68
N ASP A 74 8.70 -20.91 14.43
CA ASP A 74 9.78 -20.00 14.08
C ASP A 74 9.41 -18.54 14.43
N PRO A 75 10.20 -17.86 15.27
CA PRO A 75 9.92 -16.49 15.68
C PRO A 75 9.84 -15.49 14.51
N ALA A 76 10.75 -15.58 13.54
CA ALA A 76 10.79 -14.61 12.44
C ALA A 76 9.59 -14.78 11.51
N VAL A 77 9.20 -16.02 11.20
CA VAL A 77 7.99 -16.31 10.41
C VAL A 77 6.75 -15.87 11.18
N ARG A 78 6.69 -16.14 12.48
CA ARG A 78 5.59 -15.72 13.34
C ARG A 78 5.40 -14.21 13.36
N ALA A 79 6.47 -13.43 13.52
CA ALA A 79 6.41 -11.97 13.48
C ALA A 79 5.78 -11.45 12.17
N VAL A 80 6.20 -12.00 11.02
CA VAL A 80 5.63 -11.60 9.73
C VAL A 80 4.15 -11.97 9.62
N LEU A 81 3.78 -13.21 9.95
CA LEU A 81 2.39 -13.65 9.87
C LEU A 81 1.48 -12.86 10.84
N ARG A 82 2.00 -12.52 12.03
CA ARG A 82 1.30 -11.66 12.99
C ARG A 82 1.07 -10.26 12.44
N ALA A 83 2.09 -9.64 11.85
CA ALA A 83 1.98 -8.33 11.23
C ALA A 83 1.00 -8.31 10.02
N LEU A 84 0.92 -9.40 9.27
CA LEU A 84 -0.08 -9.59 8.21
C LEU A 84 -1.49 -9.75 8.79
N ALA A 85 -1.65 -10.55 9.85
CA ALA A 85 -2.93 -10.77 10.52
C ALA A 85 -3.51 -9.48 11.11
N TRP A 86 -2.66 -8.62 11.66
CA TRP A 86 -3.05 -7.34 12.22
C TRP A 86 -3.35 -6.26 11.18
N SER A 87 -3.12 -6.51 9.89
CA SER A 87 -3.36 -5.49 8.86
C SER A 87 -4.82 -5.05 8.76
N CYS A 88 -5.73 -5.89 9.23
CA CYS A 88 -7.17 -5.61 9.30
C CYS A 88 -7.61 -4.97 10.63
N VAL A 89 -6.70 -4.75 11.59
CA VAL A 89 -6.97 -4.08 12.87
C VAL A 89 -6.81 -2.57 12.69
N GLN A 90 -7.64 -1.79 13.38
CA GLN A 90 -7.71 -0.33 13.21
C GLN A 90 -6.45 0.41 13.70
N GLU A 91 -5.80 -0.07 14.76
CA GLU A 91 -4.63 0.56 15.36
C GLU A 91 -3.63 -0.50 15.84
N LEU A 92 -2.34 -0.24 15.62
CA LEU A 92 -1.23 -1.05 16.11
C LEU A 92 -0.51 -0.25 17.22
N SER A 93 -0.40 -0.82 18.42
CA SER A 93 0.22 -0.13 19.55
C SER A 93 1.75 -0.23 19.51
N ARG A 94 2.45 0.64 20.25
CA ARG A 94 3.91 0.53 20.42
C ARG A 94 4.32 -0.76 21.12
N GLU A 95 3.48 -1.29 22.01
CA GLU A 95 3.71 -2.56 22.68
C GLU A 95 3.63 -3.73 21.68
N ASP A 96 2.73 -3.66 20.69
CA ASP A 96 2.66 -4.63 19.59
C ASP A 96 3.91 -4.56 18.70
N LEU A 97 4.43 -3.36 18.44
CA LEU A 97 5.70 -3.18 17.72
C LEU A 97 6.88 -3.83 18.46
N VAL A 98 6.98 -3.59 19.78
CA VAL A 98 7.99 -4.25 20.62
C VAL A 98 7.84 -5.76 20.55
N HIS A 99 6.61 -6.27 20.59
CA HIS A 99 6.32 -7.69 20.49
C HIS A 99 6.82 -8.29 19.17
N LEU A 100 6.47 -7.68 18.03
CA LEU A 100 6.91 -8.13 16.70
C LEU A 100 8.44 -8.10 16.55
N LEU A 101 9.08 -7.04 17.05
CA LEU A 101 10.53 -6.88 16.93
C LEU A 101 11.31 -7.82 17.86
N ARG A 102 10.73 -8.29 18.97
CA ARG A 102 11.37 -9.31 19.83
C ARG A 102 11.49 -10.67 19.16
N ASP A 103 10.51 -11.01 18.33
CA ASP A 103 10.50 -12.25 17.55
C ASP A 103 11.48 -12.20 16.36
N LEU A 104 12.09 -11.05 16.10
CA LEU A 104 13.14 -10.86 15.11
C LEU A 104 14.48 -10.60 15.81
N PRO A 105 15.46 -11.52 15.75
CA PRO A 105 16.75 -11.27 16.36
C PRO A 105 17.43 -10.04 15.73
N PRO A 106 18.27 -9.29 16.47
CA PRO A 106 19.02 -8.16 15.92
C PRO A 106 19.83 -8.57 14.69
N GLY A 107 19.72 -7.80 13.60
CA GLY A 107 20.40 -8.08 12.32
C GLY A 107 19.66 -9.06 11.41
N HIS A 108 18.45 -9.49 11.79
CA HIS A 108 17.65 -10.35 10.94
C HIS A 108 17.24 -9.63 9.64
N PRO A 109 17.33 -10.27 8.46
CA PRO A 109 17.04 -9.62 7.18
C PRO A 109 15.60 -9.12 7.02
N LEU A 110 14.68 -9.54 7.89
CA LEU A 110 13.27 -9.11 7.88
C LEU A 110 12.99 -7.85 8.71
N GLU A 111 13.97 -7.31 9.45
CA GLU A 111 13.76 -6.09 10.26
C GLU A 111 13.32 -4.91 9.40
N LYS A 112 14.09 -4.59 8.35
CA LYS A 112 13.76 -3.49 7.43
C LYS A 112 12.45 -3.78 6.66
N PRO A 113 12.26 -4.95 6.01
CA PRO A 113 11.00 -5.28 5.35
C PRO A 113 9.77 -5.15 6.25
N LEU A 114 9.85 -5.64 7.49
CA LEU A 114 8.74 -5.56 8.44
C LEU A 114 8.43 -4.11 8.81
N LEU A 115 9.44 -3.29 9.12
CA LEU A 115 9.25 -1.89 9.49
C LEU A 115 8.71 -1.06 8.32
N VAL A 116 9.22 -1.27 7.10
CA VAL A 116 8.69 -0.64 5.88
C VAL A 116 7.25 -1.05 5.65
N TYR A 117 6.93 -2.34 5.81
CA TYR A 117 5.56 -2.83 5.71
C TYR A 117 4.63 -2.15 6.73
N ILE A 118 5.07 -2.03 7.98
CA ILE A 118 4.30 -1.38 9.04
C ILE A 118 4.07 0.09 8.69
N ALA A 119 5.12 0.82 8.29
CA ALA A 119 5.03 2.23 7.91
C ALA A 119 4.12 2.47 6.70
N ARG A 120 4.02 1.49 5.78
CA ARG A 120 3.10 1.55 4.62
C ARG A 120 1.65 1.22 4.99
N THR A 121 1.45 0.22 5.83
CA THR A 121 0.12 -0.33 6.12
C THR A 121 -0.60 0.44 7.23
N TYR A 122 0.13 0.85 8.26
CA TYR A 122 -0.43 1.52 9.44
C TYR A 122 -0.04 3.00 9.44
N GLY A 123 -0.86 3.84 8.82
CA GLY A 123 -0.66 5.28 8.80
C GLY A 123 -0.82 5.98 10.17
N SER A 124 -1.32 5.28 11.18
CA SER A 124 -1.54 5.78 12.55
C SER A 124 -0.32 5.65 13.47
N ILE A 125 0.67 4.82 13.12
CA ILE A 125 1.88 4.68 13.92
C ILE A 125 2.75 5.92 13.80
N ALA A 126 3.12 6.48 14.94
CA ALA A 126 4.04 7.62 14.99
C ALA A 126 5.50 7.17 14.96
N GLU A 127 6.38 8.05 14.48
CA GLU A 127 7.84 7.86 14.54
C GLU A 127 8.32 7.57 15.96
N ALA A 128 7.73 8.24 16.95
CA ALA A 128 8.07 8.05 18.35
C ALA A 128 7.80 6.61 18.82
N ASP A 129 6.75 5.96 18.31
CA ASP A 129 6.40 4.58 18.68
C ASP A 129 7.35 3.57 18.04
N VAL A 130 7.73 3.79 16.77
CA VAL A 130 8.74 2.97 16.08
C VAL A 130 10.10 3.12 16.75
N ARG A 131 10.54 4.36 17.02
CA ARG A 131 11.80 4.64 17.72
C ARG A 131 11.81 3.98 19.09
N TYR A 132 10.73 4.14 19.86
CA TYR A 132 10.59 3.48 21.16
C TYR A 132 10.75 1.96 21.04
N ALA A 133 10.05 1.32 20.09
CA ALA A 133 10.12 -0.13 19.93
C ALA A 133 11.52 -0.62 19.54
N LEU A 134 12.24 0.14 18.70
CA LEU A 134 13.60 -0.15 18.31
C LEU A 134 14.58 0.01 19.48
N GLU A 135 14.50 1.09 20.24
CA GLU A 135 15.33 1.32 21.44
C GLU A 135 15.16 0.22 22.50
N GLN A 136 13.95 -0.36 22.60
CA GLN A 136 13.68 -1.47 23.53
C GLN A 136 14.20 -2.83 23.06
N THR A 137 14.46 -2.99 21.76
CA THR A 137 14.71 -4.32 21.17
C THR A 137 16.02 -4.43 20.42
N ARG A 138 16.72 -3.31 20.19
CA ARG A 138 17.94 -3.23 19.37
C ARG A 138 19.07 -2.49 20.10
N PRO A 139 20.34 -2.77 19.75
CA PRO A 139 21.45 -1.89 20.10
C PRO A 139 21.24 -0.48 19.53
N ILE A 140 21.78 0.53 20.21
CA ILE A 140 21.56 1.96 19.89
C ILE A 140 21.87 2.28 18.42
N GLU A 141 23.03 1.87 17.92
CA GLU A 141 23.45 2.15 16.53
C GLU A 141 22.48 1.55 15.50
N GLN A 142 21.98 0.34 15.75
CA GLN A 142 21.03 -0.33 14.86
C GLN A 142 19.62 0.28 14.98
N ALA A 143 19.21 0.70 16.17
CA ALA A 143 17.94 1.39 16.38
C ALA A 143 17.91 2.71 15.59
N GLU A 144 19.01 3.47 15.60
CA GLU A 144 19.15 4.71 14.83
C GLU A 144 19.06 4.45 13.32
N GLU A 145 19.82 3.48 12.79
CA GLU A 145 19.79 3.12 11.37
C GLU A 145 18.38 2.71 10.89
N LEU A 146 17.71 1.85 11.66
CA LEU A 146 16.36 1.39 11.34
C LEU A 146 15.33 2.52 11.46
N THR A 147 15.48 3.43 12.43
CA THR A 147 14.62 4.61 12.56
C THR A 147 14.77 5.53 11.35
N MET A 148 16.00 5.79 10.89
CA MET A 148 16.25 6.59 9.69
C MET A 148 15.62 5.95 8.44
N THR A 149 15.73 4.62 8.31
CA THR A 149 15.11 3.87 7.20
C THR A 149 13.59 4.08 7.15
N VAL A 150 12.92 4.03 8.31
CA VAL A 150 11.47 4.25 8.39
C VAL A 150 11.10 5.71 8.13
N ALA A 151 11.88 6.65 8.65
CA ALA A 151 11.68 8.08 8.42
C ALA A 151 11.79 8.44 6.93
N GLU A 152 12.76 7.87 6.22
CA GLU A 152 12.91 8.02 4.77
C GLU A 152 11.67 7.52 4.01
N GLU A 153 11.12 6.37 4.39
CA GLU A 153 9.91 5.81 3.77
C GLU A 153 8.70 6.73 3.97
N TRP A 154 8.50 7.30 5.16
CA TRP A 154 7.43 8.28 5.39
C TRP A 154 7.61 9.57 4.59
N ILE A 155 8.84 10.09 4.50
CA ILE A 155 9.14 11.28 3.69
C ILE A 155 8.83 11.00 2.21
N GLN A 156 9.21 9.83 1.70
CA GLN A 156 8.93 9.46 0.32
C GLN A 156 7.42 9.34 0.07
N ARG A 157 6.68 8.71 0.98
CA ARG A 157 5.21 8.67 0.92
C ARG A 157 4.59 10.06 0.89
N GLY A 158 4.98 10.93 1.82
CA GLY A 158 4.46 12.29 1.89
C GLY A 158 4.74 13.08 0.62
N ARG A 159 5.92 12.91 0.02
CA ARG A 159 6.26 13.52 -1.29
C ARG A 159 5.41 12.96 -2.43
N GLN A 160 5.17 11.65 -2.46
CA GLN A 160 4.34 11.03 -3.49
C GLN A 160 2.88 11.48 -3.39
N GLN A 161 2.33 11.52 -2.17
CA GLN A 161 0.98 12.01 -1.92
C GLN A 161 0.84 13.48 -2.31
N GLY A 162 1.74 14.35 -1.83
CA GLY A 162 1.72 15.77 -2.18
C GLY A 162 1.91 16.03 -3.69
N TRP A 163 2.69 15.20 -4.38
CA TRP A 163 2.81 15.30 -5.84
C TRP A 163 1.52 14.88 -6.56
N GLN A 164 0.84 13.83 -6.09
CA GLN A 164 -0.43 13.39 -6.65
C GLN A 164 -1.54 14.42 -6.42
N GLU A 165 -1.65 14.95 -5.20
CA GLU A 165 -2.60 16.01 -4.84
C GLU A 165 -2.33 17.27 -5.67
N GLY A 166 -1.10 17.77 -5.70
CA GLY A 166 -0.76 18.95 -6.50
C GLY A 166 -0.95 18.77 -8.01
N ARG A 167 -0.80 17.54 -8.52
CA ARG A 167 -1.12 17.21 -9.91
C ARG A 167 -2.62 17.25 -10.18
N GLN A 168 -3.45 16.73 -9.27
CA GLN A 168 -4.90 16.77 -9.39
C GLN A 168 -5.43 18.19 -9.30
N GLU A 169 -4.96 18.97 -8.32
CA GLU A 169 -5.29 20.39 -8.19
C GLU A 169 -4.91 21.17 -9.46
N GLY A 170 -3.68 20.98 -9.96
CA GLY A 170 -3.22 21.64 -11.19
C GLY A 170 -4.03 21.25 -12.43
N LEU A 171 -4.52 20.02 -12.51
CA LEU A 171 -5.42 19.58 -13.59
C LEU A 171 -6.79 20.26 -13.48
N GLN A 172 -7.37 20.28 -12.28
CA GLN A 172 -8.67 20.93 -12.03
C GLN A 172 -8.63 22.43 -12.32
N GLU A 173 -7.56 23.13 -11.90
CA GLU A 173 -7.35 24.54 -12.23
C GLU A 173 -7.25 24.77 -13.74
N ALA A 174 -6.56 23.88 -14.47
CA ALA A 174 -6.43 23.95 -15.91
C ALA A 174 -7.77 23.73 -16.62
N GLU A 175 -8.56 22.74 -16.18
CA GLU A 175 -9.89 22.43 -16.70
C GLU A 175 -10.88 23.58 -16.46
N THR A 176 -10.88 24.15 -15.25
CA THR A 176 -11.66 25.34 -14.90
C THR A 176 -11.33 26.50 -15.83
N ARG A 177 -10.03 26.81 -16.01
CA ARG A 177 -9.58 27.89 -16.88
C ARG A 177 -9.98 27.65 -18.34
N ALA A 178 -9.80 26.41 -18.83
CA ALA A 178 -10.16 26.04 -20.18
C ALA A 178 -11.67 26.18 -20.42
N LEU A 179 -12.50 25.70 -19.50
CA LEU A 179 -13.96 25.79 -19.61
C LEU A 179 -14.43 27.24 -19.64
N LEU A 180 -13.90 28.11 -18.75
CA LEU A 180 -14.22 29.53 -18.77
C LEU A 180 -13.83 30.19 -20.11
N GLN A 181 -12.67 29.87 -20.67
CA GLN A 181 -12.27 30.36 -21.98
C GLN A 181 -13.21 29.88 -23.09
N GLN A 182 -13.63 28.61 -23.07
CA GLN A 182 -14.58 28.08 -24.05
C GLN A 182 -15.97 28.72 -23.93
N ILE A 183 -16.44 28.99 -22.70
CA ILE A 183 -17.70 29.71 -22.46
C ILE A 183 -17.62 31.12 -23.04
N GLU A 184 -16.51 31.83 -22.82
CA GLU A 184 -16.29 33.15 -23.40
C GLU A 184 -16.29 33.12 -24.93
N LEU A 185 -15.59 32.17 -25.54
CA LEU A 185 -15.50 32.03 -26.99
C LEU A 185 -16.84 31.67 -27.64
N LYS A 186 -17.64 30.81 -26.99
CA LYS A 186 -18.89 30.29 -27.57
C LYS A 186 -20.12 31.13 -27.24
N PHE A 187 -20.20 31.64 -26.01
CA PHE A 187 -21.39 32.30 -25.47
C PHE A 187 -21.13 33.76 -25.03
N GLY A 188 -19.89 34.23 -25.13
CA GLY A 188 -19.51 35.62 -24.85
C GLY A 188 -19.11 35.88 -23.39
N GLN A 189 -18.48 37.04 -23.19
CA GLN A 189 -17.90 37.44 -21.90
C GLN A 189 -18.94 37.61 -20.77
N ALA A 190 -20.13 38.12 -21.08
CA ALA A 190 -21.19 38.29 -20.08
C ALA A 190 -21.64 36.94 -19.49
N THR A 191 -21.71 35.91 -20.35
CA THR A 191 -22.07 34.54 -19.95
C THR A 191 -20.98 33.91 -19.09
N LYS A 192 -19.71 34.08 -19.48
CA LYS A 192 -18.57 33.63 -18.64
C LYS A 192 -18.65 34.21 -17.23
N GLU A 193 -18.89 35.52 -17.11
CA GLU A 193 -18.90 36.17 -15.80
C GLU A 193 -20.10 35.71 -14.95
N ALA A 194 -21.27 35.52 -15.58
CA ALA A 194 -22.46 35.02 -14.90
C ALA A 194 -22.29 33.61 -14.32
N HIS A 195 -21.46 32.76 -14.95
CA HIS A 195 -21.26 31.37 -14.55
C HIS A 195 -19.87 31.07 -13.95
N ARG A 196 -19.02 32.09 -13.79
CA ARG A 196 -17.65 31.96 -13.27
C ARG A 196 -17.60 31.17 -11.98
N GLN A 197 -18.38 31.61 -10.99
CA GLN A 197 -18.40 31.01 -9.67
C GLN A 197 -18.84 29.53 -9.70
N ARG A 198 -19.81 29.19 -10.56
CA ARG A 198 -20.27 27.80 -10.73
C ARG A 198 -19.18 26.90 -11.30
N VAL A 199 -18.40 27.41 -12.25
CA VAL A 199 -17.28 26.67 -12.85
C VAL A 199 -16.11 26.54 -11.88
N GLU A 200 -15.75 27.61 -11.16
CA GLU A 200 -14.67 27.60 -10.16
C GLU A 200 -14.96 26.67 -8.96
N GLN A 201 -16.23 26.43 -8.65
CA GLN A 201 -16.67 25.52 -7.58
C GLN A 201 -17.02 24.11 -8.08
N GLY A 202 -16.86 23.85 -9.38
CA GLY A 202 -17.16 22.55 -9.97
C GLY A 202 -16.22 21.47 -9.47
N THR A 203 -16.79 20.30 -9.19
CA THR A 203 -16.02 19.08 -8.94
C THR A 203 -15.28 18.63 -10.21
N PRO A 204 -14.19 17.85 -10.10
CA PRO A 204 -13.48 17.33 -11.28
C PRO A 204 -14.40 16.62 -12.28
N GLU A 205 -15.36 15.83 -11.79
CA GLU A 205 -16.31 15.09 -12.61
C GLU A 205 -17.31 16.01 -13.35
N GLU A 206 -17.72 17.10 -12.70
CA GLU A 206 -18.56 18.13 -13.32
C GLU A 206 -17.80 18.90 -14.39
N LEU A 207 -16.56 19.31 -14.09
CA LEU A 207 -15.69 20.05 -15.02
C LEU A 207 -15.42 19.22 -16.28
N GLU A 208 -15.07 17.93 -16.13
CA GLU A 208 -14.87 17.03 -17.28
C GLU A 208 -16.16 16.89 -18.11
N ARG A 209 -17.32 16.73 -17.45
CA ARG A 209 -18.62 16.63 -18.13
C ARG A 209 -18.93 17.90 -18.92
N TRP A 210 -18.77 19.07 -18.31
CA TRP A 210 -19.01 20.36 -18.96
C TRP A 210 -18.04 20.61 -20.11
N LEU A 211 -16.76 20.27 -19.97
CA LEU A 211 -15.76 20.34 -21.04
C LEU A 211 -16.12 19.47 -22.25
N ARG A 212 -16.76 18.32 -22.04
CA ARG A 212 -17.27 17.47 -23.15
C ARG A 212 -18.53 18.07 -23.76
N ARG A 213 -19.45 18.57 -22.95
CA ARG A 213 -20.75 19.11 -23.39
C ARG A 213 -20.64 20.43 -24.13
N ILE A 214 -19.67 21.27 -23.79
CA ILE A 214 -19.53 22.60 -24.41
C ILE A 214 -19.28 22.52 -25.92
N ILE A 215 -18.82 21.38 -26.43
CA ILE A 215 -18.61 21.15 -27.86
C ILE A 215 -19.96 21.14 -28.60
N THR A 216 -20.99 20.49 -28.05
CA THR A 216 -22.30 20.31 -28.69
C THR A 216 -23.39 21.25 -28.18
N ALA A 217 -23.23 21.84 -27.00
CA ALA A 217 -24.21 22.74 -26.37
C ALA A 217 -24.53 23.95 -27.25
N ASN A 218 -25.80 24.23 -27.55
CA ASN A 218 -26.20 25.40 -28.34
C ASN A 218 -26.52 26.60 -27.44
N ARG A 219 -26.87 26.34 -26.18
CA ARG A 219 -27.10 27.33 -25.13
C ARG A 219 -26.24 27.00 -23.90
N VAL A 220 -26.01 28.00 -23.06
CA VAL A 220 -25.27 27.80 -21.80
C VAL A 220 -26.06 26.93 -20.81
N ASP A 221 -27.38 26.93 -20.89
CA ASP A 221 -28.23 26.07 -20.05
C ASP A 221 -27.93 24.58 -20.32
N ASP A 222 -27.85 24.19 -21.61
CA ASP A 222 -27.50 22.82 -22.06
C ASP A 222 -26.13 22.33 -21.55
N LEU A 223 -25.23 23.26 -21.21
CA LEU A 223 -23.92 22.95 -20.67
C LEU A 223 -24.02 22.42 -19.23
N PHE A 224 -24.93 22.99 -18.44
CA PHE A 224 -25.03 22.82 -17.00
C PHE A 224 -26.20 21.94 -16.55
N ASP A 225 -27.00 21.44 -17.48
CA ASP A 225 -28.02 20.42 -17.23
C ASP A 225 -27.38 19.10 -16.70
N ASP A 226 -28.18 18.16 -16.18
CA ASP A 226 -27.70 16.87 -15.66
C ASP A 226 -27.47 15.82 -16.76
#